data_AF-A0AAV2HEH0-F1
#
_entry.id   AF-A0AAV2HEH0-F1
#
_cell.length_a   1.000
_cell.length_b   1.000
_cell.length_c   1.000
_cell.angle_alpha   90.00
_cell.angle_beta   90.00
_cell.angle_gamma   90.00
#
_symmetry.space_group_name_H-M   'P 1'
#
loop_
_entity.id
_entity.type
_entity.pdbx_description
1 polymer ?
#
loop_
_entity_poly.entity_id
_entity_poly.type
_entity_poly.pdbx_seq_one_letter_code
_entity_poly.pdbx_strand_id
1 'polypeptide(L)'
;MRSHSDDFLPFLTNPDTGDMLTPEEFEKYCDKTANSPTWGGQIELRALSEVLKVPIEVLQADMQPLVIGEGIEGKPLTVVYHRHVFRLGEHYNSVTPALQNDEDEDSTLK
;
A
#
# COMPACT_ATOMS: atom_id res chain seq x y z
N MET A 1 -4.89 2.93 12.96
CA MET A 1 -4.78 4.41 12.93
C MET A 1 -5.18 5.02 14.26
N ARG A 2 -6.47 5.08 14.64
CA ARG A 2 -6.94 5.73 15.88
C ARG A 2 -6.19 5.34 17.16
N SER A 3 -5.91 4.05 17.37
CA SER A 3 -5.19 3.58 18.56
C SER A 3 -3.71 3.99 18.63
N HIS A 4 -3.17 4.56 17.56
CA HIS A 4 -1.76 4.94 17.42
C HIS A 4 -1.66 6.29 16.66
N SER A 5 -2.50 7.27 16.98
CA SER A 5 -2.63 8.53 16.23
C SER A 5 -1.29 9.21 15.96
N ASP A 6 -0.40 9.22 16.95
CA ASP A 6 0.89 9.91 16.91
C ASP A 6 1.82 9.35 15.82
N ASP A 7 1.62 8.09 15.44
CA ASP A 7 2.41 7.42 14.39
C ASP A 7 1.93 7.77 12.96
N PHE A 8 0.71 8.30 12.83
CA PHE A 8 0.05 8.58 11.55
C PHE A 8 -0.13 10.06 11.27
N LEU A 9 -0.48 10.84 12.29
CA LEU A 9 -0.84 12.25 12.19
C LEU A 9 0.25 13.12 11.52
N PRO A 10 1.57 12.89 11.75
CA PRO A 10 2.63 13.64 11.06
C PRO A 10 2.67 13.50 9.53
N PHE A 11 1.99 12.49 8.98
CA PHE A 11 1.98 12.20 7.54
C PHE A 11 0.67 12.61 6.86
N LEU A 12 -0.27 13.19 7.61
CA LEU A 12 -1.56 13.63 7.11
C LEU A 12 -1.63 15.15 7.14
N THR A 13 -1.89 15.75 5.98
CA THR A 13 -1.97 17.20 5.81
C THR A 13 -3.36 17.63 5.37
N ASN A 14 -3.75 18.84 5.78
CA ASN A 14 -4.95 19.47 5.31
C ASN A 14 -4.73 19.88 3.84
N PRO A 15 -5.60 19.48 2.89
CA PRO A 15 -5.39 19.74 1.46
C PRO A 15 -5.47 21.23 1.10
N ASP A 16 -6.17 22.03 1.90
CA ASP A 16 -6.36 23.46 1.65
C ASP A 16 -5.24 24.32 2.24
N THR A 17 -4.73 23.95 3.43
CA THR A 17 -3.68 24.73 4.12
C THR A 17 -2.28 24.16 3.96
N GLY A 18 -2.15 22.86 3.70
CA GLY A 18 -0.88 22.13 3.68
C GLY A 18 -0.32 21.83 5.08
N ASP A 19 -0.98 22.30 6.14
CA ASP A 19 -0.57 22.04 7.52
C ASP A 19 -0.92 20.61 7.95
N MET A 20 -0.27 20.12 9.00
CA MET A 20 -0.62 18.86 9.64
C MET A 20 -2.08 18.90 10.12
N LEU A 21 -2.81 17.78 9.98
CA LEU A 21 -4.18 17.69 10.47
C LEU A 21 -4.25 17.95 11.98
N THR A 22 -5.26 18.70 12.39
CA THR A 22 -5.65 18.78 13.80
C THR A 22 -6.25 17.45 14.26
N PRO A 23 -6.31 17.17 15.58
CA PRO A 23 -6.95 15.96 16.09
C PRO A 23 -8.40 15.76 15.61
N GLU A 24 -9.16 16.85 15.48
CA GLU A 24 -10.54 16.82 14.99
C GLU A 24 -10.62 16.47 13.50
N GLU A 25 -9.71 16.98 12.68
CA GLU A 25 -9.63 16.64 11.26
C GLU A 25 -9.11 15.22 11.03
N PHE A 26 -8.19 14.75 11.87
CA PHE A 26 -7.73 13.37 11.85
C PHE A 26 -8.86 12.38 12.16
N GLU A 27 -9.74 12.72 13.12
CA GLU A 27 -10.91 11.88 13.41
C GLU A 27 -11.87 11.82 12.22
N LYS A 28 -12.14 12.97 11.58
CA LYS A 28 -12.92 13.04 10.32
C LYS A 28 -12.27 12.25 9.19
N TYR A 29 -10.94 12.29 9.07
CA TYR A 29 -10.19 11.49 8.11
C TYR A 29 -10.43 10.01 8.35
N CYS A 30 -10.27 9.53 9.58
CA CYS A 30 -10.49 8.14 9.93
C CYS A 30 -11.94 7.70 9.68
N ASP A 31 -12.93 8.55 9.97
CA ASP A 31 -14.34 8.28 9.67
C ASP A 31 -14.61 8.19 8.17
N LYS A 32 -14.04 9.10 7.39
CA LYS A 32 -14.17 9.10 5.93
C LYS A 32 -13.53 7.83 5.34
N THR A 33 -12.32 7.49 5.76
CA THR A 33 -11.62 6.29 5.29
C THR A 33 -12.39 5.00 5.63
N ALA A 34 -13.01 4.93 6.81
CA ALA A 34 -13.78 3.75 7.23
C ALA A 34 -15.15 3.63 6.54
N ASN A 35 -15.83 4.75 6.29
CA ASN A 35 -17.24 4.75 5.93
C ASN A 35 -17.53 5.25 4.51
N SER A 36 -16.50 5.46 3.68
CA SER A 36 -16.67 5.93 2.30
C SER A 36 -15.81 5.15 1.32
N PRO A 37 -16.14 5.14 0.01
CA PRO A 37 -15.30 4.53 -1.02
C PRO A 37 -14.10 5.40 -1.41
N THR A 38 -13.58 6.21 -0.48
CA THR A 38 -12.38 7.03 -0.74
C THR A 38 -11.19 6.11 -0.93
N TRP A 39 -10.35 6.41 -1.93
CA TRP A 39 -9.16 5.61 -2.21
C TRP A 39 -8.13 5.79 -1.10
N GLY A 40 -7.59 4.68 -0.60
CA GLY A 40 -6.48 4.66 0.35
C GLY A 40 -5.13 4.70 -0.35
N GLY A 41 -4.09 5.07 0.39
CA GLY A 41 -2.72 5.14 -0.10
C GLY A 41 -1.73 4.42 0.82
N GLN A 42 -0.50 4.93 0.84
CA GLN A 42 0.59 4.35 1.64
C GLN A 42 0.29 4.32 3.14
N ILE A 43 -0.41 5.33 3.66
CA ILE A 43 -0.75 5.43 5.08
C ILE A 43 -1.75 4.34 5.50
N GLU A 44 -2.75 4.06 4.66
CA GLU A 44 -3.67 2.95 4.86
C GLU A 44 -2.97 1.60 4.75
N LEU A 45 -2.05 1.44 3.78
CA LEU A 45 -1.24 0.22 3.67
C LEU A 45 -0.36 -0.01 4.92
N ARG A 46 0.23 1.05 5.49
CA ARG A 46 0.95 0.96 6.76
C ARG A 46 0.04 0.50 7.90
N ALA A 47 -1.14 1.11 8.03
CA ALA A 47 -2.10 0.71 9.06
C ALA A 47 -2.56 -0.75 8.89
N LEU A 48 -2.75 -1.21 7.64
CA LEU A 48 -3.09 -2.59 7.31
C LEU A 48 -1.96 -3.56 7.67
N SER A 49 -0.71 -3.24 7.31
CA SER A 49 0.45 -4.05 7.66
C SER A 49 0.58 -4.22 9.18
N GLU A 50 0.41 -3.14 9.94
CA GLU A 50 0.50 -3.15 11.41
C GLU A 50 -0.60 -3.96 12.09
N VAL A 51 -1.85 -3.92 11.58
CA VAL A 51 -2.97 -4.67 12.18
C VAL A 51 -2.96 -6.14 11.79
N LEU A 52 -2.58 -6.44 10.54
CA LEU A 52 -2.50 -7.80 10.03
C LEU A 52 -1.22 -8.52 10.49
N LYS A 53 -0.21 -7.76 10.94
CA LYS A 53 1.13 -8.27 11.28
C LYS A 53 1.77 -9.02 10.10
N VAL A 54 1.63 -8.43 8.91
CA VAL A 54 2.21 -8.96 7.67
C VAL A 54 2.88 -7.82 6.91
N PRO A 55 4.12 -7.98 6.42
CA PRO A 55 4.74 -6.99 5.55
C PRO A 55 3.95 -6.85 4.25
N ILE A 56 3.90 -5.65 3.68
CA ILE A 56 3.27 -5.41 2.38
C ILE A 56 4.34 -4.97 1.39
N GLU A 57 4.53 -5.75 0.32
CA GLU A 57 5.44 -5.40 -0.76
C GLU A 57 4.64 -4.75 -1.89
N VAL A 58 5.03 -3.54 -2.25
CA VAL A 58 4.41 -2.76 -3.33
C VAL A 58 5.34 -2.76 -4.53
N LEU A 59 4.95 -3.50 -5.57
CA LEU A 59 5.60 -3.47 -6.87
C LEU A 59 5.16 -2.21 -7.63
N GLN A 60 6.09 -1.55 -8.28
CA GLN A 60 5.83 -0.31 -9.03
C GLN A 60 6.79 -0.22 -10.22
N ALA A 61 6.38 0.50 -11.26
CA ALA A 61 7.20 0.65 -12.45
C ALA A 61 8.48 1.47 -12.16
N ASP A 62 9.57 1.11 -12.83
CA ASP A 62 10.83 1.86 -12.90
C ASP A 62 11.54 2.14 -11.55
N MET A 63 11.11 1.49 -10.47
CA MET A 63 11.70 1.62 -9.14
C MET A 63 11.75 0.27 -8.42
N GLN A 64 12.57 0.19 -7.38
CA GLN A 64 12.61 -0.99 -6.52
C GLN A 64 11.28 -1.17 -5.78
N PRO A 65 10.89 -2.42 -5.48
CA PRO A 65 9.74 -2.69 -4.61
C PRO A 65 9.85 -1.93 -3.29
N LEU A 66 8.75 -1.32 -2.86
CA LEU A 66 8.64 -0.71 -1.53
C LEU A 66 8.11 -1.76 -0.55
N VAL A 67 8.80 -1.97 0.56
CA VAL A 67 8.32 -2.84 1.64
C VAL A 67 7.78 -1.97 2.78
N ILE A 68 6.52 -2.18 3.13
CA ILE A 68 5.81 -1.54 4.24
C ILE A 68 5.72 -2.54 5.40
N GLY A 69 5.92 -2.04 6.63
CA GLY A 69 5.92 -2.88 7.83
C GLY A 69 7.32 -3.40 8.18
N GLU A 70 8.33 -2.52 8.13
CA GLU A 70 9.70 -2.86 8.53
C GLU A 70 9.74 -3.51 9.92
N GLY A 71 10.52 -4.57 10.07
CA GLY A 71 10.63 -5.33 11.31
C GLY A 71 9.51 -6.33 11.58
N ILE A 72 8.47 -6.38 10.73
CA ILE A 72 7.50 -7.48 10.74
C ILE A 72 8.09 -8.66 9.97
N GLU A 73 8.12 -9.83 10.59
CA GLU A 73 8.59 -11.06 9.95
C GLU A 73 7.45 -11.78 9.22
N GLY A 74 7.78 -12.50 8.15
CA GLY A 74 6.82 -13.34 7.42
C GLY A 74 6.85 -13.12 5.91
N LYS A 75 6.06 -13.92 5.19
CA LYS A 75 5.90 -13.76 3.74
C LYS A 75 5.06 -12.51 3.46
N PRO A 76 5.54 -11.56 2.63
CA PRO A 76 4.79 -10.33 2.36
C PRO A 76 3.50 -10.60 1.60
N LEU A 77 2.50 -9.75 1.82
CA LEU A 77 1.41 -9.56 0.86
C LEU A 77 1.91 -8.65 -0.26
N THR A 78 1.92 -9.15 -1.48
CA THR A 78 2.36 -8.37 -2.65
C THR A 78 1.17 -7.68 -3.31
N VAL A 79 1.31 -6.40 -3.60
CA VAL A 79 0.39 -5.61 -4.42
C VAL A 79 1.18 -4.89 -5.51
N VAL A 80 0.53 -4.58 -6.63
CA VAL A 80 1.14 -3.76 -7.69
C VAL A 80 0.46 -2.40 -7.76
N TYR A 81 1.26 -1.34 -7.78
CA TYR A 81 0.82 0.03 -7.89
C TYR A 81 1.02 0.54 -9.31
N HIS A 82 -0.07 0.93 -9.95
CA HIS A 82 -0.11 1.43 -11.32
C HIS A 82 -0.49 2.91 -11.34
N ARG A 83 0.40 3.76 -11.84
CA ARG A 83 0.15 5.21 -11.93
C ARG A 83 -0.55 5.65 -13.21
N HIS A 84 -0.33 4.93 -14.31
CA HIS A 84 -0.71 5.36 -15.66
C HIS A 84 -1.51 4.33 -16.46
N VAL A 85 -1.81 3.16 -15.90
CA VAL A 85 -2.51 2.09 -16.61
C VAL A 85 -3.99 2.42 -16.85
N PHE A 86 -4.62 3.17 -15.94
CA PHE A 86 -6.02 3.54 -16.04
C PHE A 86 -6.19 5.06 -16.17
N ARG A 87 -7.20 5.48 -16.96
CA ARG A 87 -7.58 6.91 -17.08
C ARG A 87 -8.01 7.53 -15.75
N LEU A 88 -8.43 6.69 -14.79
CA LEU A 88 -8.85 7.10 -13.45
C LEU A 88 -7.67 7.40 -12.52
N GLY A 89 -6.43 7.18 -12.97
CA GLY A 89 -5.21 7.45 -12.20
C GLY A 89 -4.68 6.23 -11.46
N GLU A 90 -4.21 6.47 -10.24
CA GLU A 90 -3.33 5.59 -9.49
C GLU A 90 -4.08 4.45 -8.78
N HIS A 91 -3.73 3.19 -9.04
CA HIS A 91 -4.48 2.05 -8.51
C HIS A 91 -3.58 0.92 -8.01
N TYR A 92 -4.04 0.23 -6.96
CA TYR A 92 -3.43 -0.99 -6.44
C TYR A 92 -4.21 -2.23 -6.91
N ASN A 93 -3.50 -3.22 -7.47
CA ASN A 93 -4.06 -4.52 -7.79
C ASN A 93 -3.45 -5.61 -6.90
N SER A 94 -4.23 -6.64 -6.62
CA SER A 94 -3.71 -7.91 -6.10
C SER A 94 -2.92 -8.64 -7.18
N VAL A 95 -1.99 -9.48 -6.74
CA VAL A 95 -1.25 -10.39 -7.63
C VAL A 95 -1.50 -11.84 -7.23
N THR A 96 -1.27 -12.73 -8.19
CA THR A 96 -1.23 -14.18 -7.96
C THR A 96 0.12 -14.69 -8.46
N PRO A 97 0.70 -15.74 -7.84
CA PRO A 97 1.89 -16.38 -8.39
C PRO A 97 1.66 -16.75 -9.86
N ALA A 98 2.67 -16.52 -10.70
CA ALA A 98 2.68 -17.06 -12.04
C ALA A 98 2.65 -18.59 -11.96
N LEU A 99 1.87 -19.22 -12.84
CA LEU A 99 1.97 -20.65 -13.05
C LEU A 99 3.36 -20.92 -13.66
N GLN A 100 4.16 -21.74 -13.00
CA GLN A 100 5.38 -22.27 -13.61
C GLN A 100 4.94 -23.16 -14.78
N ASN A 101 5.17 -22.69 -16.00
CA ASN A 101 5.18 -23.57 -17.15
C ASN A 101 6.60 -24.16 -17.20
N ASP A 102 6.72 -25.47 -16.99
CA ASP A 102 7.99 -26.22 -17.06
C ASP A 102 8.54 -26.34 -18.50
N GLU A 103 8.31 -25.34 -19.37
CA GLU A 103 8.68 -25.38 -20.80
C GLU A 103 10.09 -24.81 -21.09
N ASP A 104 10.81 -24.31 -20.08
CA ASP A 104 12.14 -23.70 -20.26
C ASP A 104 13.34 -24.66 -20.06
N GLU A 105 13.13 -25.98 -19.92
CA GLU A 105 14.24 -26.94 -19.70
C GLU A 105 14.78 -27.67 -20.96
N ASP A 106 14.23 -27.50 -22.16
CA ASP A 106 14.70 -28.23 -23.37
C ASP A 106 15.19 -27.34 -24.52
N SER A 107 16.15 -26.44 -24.25
CA SER A 107 16.84 -25.72 -25.35
C SER A 107 18.36 -25.66 -25.25
N THR A 108 18.99 -26.43 -24.37
CA THR A 108 20.47 -26.54 -24.33
C THR A 108 20.93 -27.98 -24.49
N LEU A 109 20.62 -28.61 -25.62
CA LEU A 109 21.34 -29.79 -26.12
C LEU A 109 21.16 -29.89 -27.65
N LYS A 110 21.95 -29.10 -28.40
CA LYS A 110 22.45 -29.46 -29.74
C LYS A 110 23.84 -28.88 -29.96
#